data_AF-A0A9E4HVB9-F1
#
_entry.id   AF-A0A9E4HVB9-F1
#
_cell.length_a   1.000
_cell.length_b   1.000
_cell.length_c   1.000
_cell.angle_alpha   90.00
_cell.angle_beta   90.00
_cell.angle_gamma   90.00
#
_symmetry.space_group_name_H-M   'P 1'
#
loop_
_entity.id
_entity.type
_entity.pdbx_description
1 polymer ?
#
loop_
_entity_poly.entity_id
_entity_poly.type
_entity_poly.pdbx_seq_one_letter_code
_entity_poly.pdbx_strand_id
1 'polypeptide(L)'
;MTMDSAHGTLGNMEEIQISKFKATCLAVLDRVGRTRKPVLVTRFGKPVAQVLPPPSYPAGEWLGAMRGDGEIRDDLVAPAVDLSEWEVLK
;
A
#
# COMPACT_ATOMS: atom_id res chain seq x y z
N MET A 1 -5.21 26.33 -1.75
CA MET A 1 -5.53 26.05 -0.34
C MET A 1 -5.97 24.60 -0.24
N THR A 2 -5.01 23.72 0.00
CA THR A 2 -5.24 22.38 0.55
C THR A 2 -4.05 22.14 1.47
N MET A 3 -4.29 22.45 2.75
CA MET A 3 -3.48 21.99 3.87
C MET A 3 -3.66 20.47 3.93
N ASP A 4 -2.72 19.71 3.37
CA ASP A 4 -2.52 18.32 3.79
C ASP A 4 -1.59 18.32 5.01
N SER A 5 -2.12 18.85 6.11
CA SER A 5 -1.59 18.58 7.44
C SER A 5 -1.90 17.11 7.75
N ALA A 6 -0.99 16.23 7.35
CA ALA A 6 -0.95 14.87 7.83
C ALA A 6 -0.61 14.87 9.34
N HIS A 7 -1.62 15.14 10.16
CA HIS A 7 -1.62 14.84 11.58
C HIS A 7 -1.71 13.32 11.73
N GLY A 8 -0.56 12.66 11.73
CA GLY A 8 -0.45 11.21 11.87
C GLY A 8 0.81 10.81 12.64
N THR A 9 0.63 10.60 13.95
CA THR A 9 1.41 9.66 14.77
C THR A 9 2.77 10.14 15.31
N LEU A 10 2.73 10.99 16.35
CA LEU A 10 3.74 10.99 17.42
C LEU A 10 3.61 9.71 18.26
N GLY A 11 3.70 8.54 17.64
CA GLY A 11 3.90 7.28 18.34
C GLY A 11 5.40 7.14 18.57
N ASN A 12 5.83 7.01 19.84
CA ASN A 12 7.23 6.87 20.27
C ASN A 12 8.14 6.27 19.20
N MET A 13 8.83 7.14 18.45
CA MET A 13 9.81 6.72 17.47
C MET A 13 10.98 6.11 18.22
N GLU A 14 11.30 4.85 17.93
CA GLU A 14 12.40 4.16 18.58
C GLU A 14 13.73 4.83 18.20
N GLU A 15 14.51 5.25 19.19
CA GLU A 15 15.84 5.84 18.97
C GLU A 15 16.95 4.81 19.21
N ILE A 16 17.94 4.80 18.33
CA ILE A 16 19.11 3.93 18.43
C ILE A 16 20.40 4.71 18.21
N GLN A 17 21.38 4.52 19.09
CA GLN A 17 22.72 5.09 18.88
C GLN A 17 23.39 4.46 17.66
N ILE A 18 24.16 5.25 16.92
CA ILE A 18 24.84 4.83 15.68
C ILE A 18 25.80 3.65 15.92
N SER A 19 26.40 3.54 17.10
CA SER A 19 27.26 2.40 17.47
C SER A 19 26.45 1.10 17.54
N LYS A 20 25.29 1.14 18.20
CA LYS A 20 24.37 -0.01 18.29
C LYS A 20 23.79 -0.34 16.93
N PHE A 21 23.38 0.67 16.15
CA PHE A 21 22.92 0.48 14.78
C PHE A 21 23.96 -0.23 13.91
N LYS A 22 25.23 0.17 13.97
CA LYS A 22 26.32 -0.51 13.23
C LYS A 22 26.45 -1.99 13.60
N ALA A 23 26.32 -2.33 14.88
CA ALA A 23 26.40 -3.71 15.36
C ALA A 23 25.16 -4.55 14.99
N THR A 24 23.99 -3.92 14.82
CA THR A 24 22.70 -4.62 14.61
C THR A 24 21.99 -4.22 13.32
N CYS A 25 22.72 -3.71 12.31
CA CYS A 25 22.14 -3.03 11.15
C CYS A 25 21.11 -3.91 10.44
N LEU A 26 21.48 -5.13 10.07
CA LEU A 26 20.60 -6.07 9.37
C LEU A 26 19.36 -6.41 10.19
N ALA A 27 19.50 -6.69 11.49
CA ALA A 27 18.37 -6.99 12.36
C ALA A 27 17.40 -5.80 12.49
N VAL A 28 17.93 -4.57 12.51
CA VAL A 28 17.10 -3.36 12.53
C VAL A 28 16.35 -3.19 11.22
N LEU A 29 17.02 -3.34 10.07
CA LEU A 29 16.38 -3.26 8.74
C LEU A 29 15.26 -4.29 8.60
N ASP A 30 15.54 -5.54 8.96
CA ASP A 30 14.59 -6.64 8.97
C ASP A 30 13.36 -6.34 9.83
N ARG A 31 13.58 -5.85 11.05
CA ARG A 31 12.51 -5.48 11.98
C ARG A 31 11.67 -4.33 11.44
N VAL A 32 12.30 -3.31 10.86
CA VAL A 32 11.59 -2.18 10.23
C VAL A 32 10.76 -2.67 9.04
N GLY A 33 11.29 -3.56 8.21
CA GLY A 33 10.56 -4.17 7.09
C GLY A 33 9.33 -4.96 7.56
N ARG A 34 9.46 -5.77 8.61
CA ARG A 34 8.36 -6.61 9.15
C ARG A 34 7.31 -5.80 9.90
N THR A 35 7.73 -4.90 10.77
CA THR A 35 6.82 -4.18 11.68
C THR A 35 6.28 -2.88 11.10
N ARG A 36 6.91 -2.39 10.03
CA ARG A 36 6.70 -1.07 9.44
C ARG A 36 6.85 0.11 10.41
N LYS A 37 7.49 -0.10 11.56
CA LYS A 37 7.77 0.96 12.55
C LYS A 37 9.10 1.64 12.22
N PRO A 38 9.13 2.97 12.02
CA PRO A 38 10.37 3.72 11.81
C PRO A 38 11.33 3.68 13.01
N VAL A 39 12.62 3.82 12.73
CA VAL A 39 13.69 3.95 13.75
C VAL A 39 14.54 5.17 13.46
N LEU A 40 14.84 5.97 14.50
CA LEU A 40 15.73 7.13 14.41
C LEU A 40 17.14 6.76 14.86
N VAL A 41 18.12 6.94 13.99
CA VAL A 41 19.53 6.74 14.31
C VAL A 41 20.11 8.05 14.80
N THR A 42 20.73 8.02 15.98
CA THR A 42 21.35 9.18 16.62
C THR A 42 22.86 8.99 16.80
N ARG A 43 23.61 10.08 16.82
CA ARG A 43 25.04 10.12 17.15
C ARG A 43 25.26 11.22 18.17
N PHE A 44 25.76 10.86 19.35
CA PHE A 44 25.93 11.79 20.48
C PHE A 44 24.63 12.54 20.83
N GLY A 45 23.51 11.80 20.86
CA GLY A 45 22.18 12.34 21.14
C GLY A 45 21.57 13.21 20.03
N LYS A 46 22.29 13.41 18.91
CA LYS A 46 21.78 14.17 17.75
C LYS A 46 21.26 13.21 16.69
N PRO A 47 20.04 13.40 16.15
CA PRO A 47 19.55 12.62 15.01
C PRO A 47 20.47 12.77 13.79
N VAL A 48 20.79 11.64 13.14
CA VAL A 48 21.66 11.62 11.95
C VAL A 48 21.04 10.91 10.75
N ALA A 49 20.14 9.96 10.98
CA ALA A 49 19.44 9.25 9.91
C ALA A 49 18.12 8.66 10.44
N GLN A 50 17.21 8.34 9.53
CA GLN A 50 15.96 7.65 9.83
C GLN A 50 15.85 6.43 8.93
N VAL A 51 15.48 5.29 9.51
CA VAL A 51 15.19 4.06 8.78
C VAL A 51 13.68 3.92 8.68
N LEU A 52 13.18 3.97 7.46
CA LEU A 52 11.77 3.83 7.13
C LEU A 52 11.50 2.44 6.56
N PRO A 53 10.28 1.90 6.70
CA PRO A 53 9.89 0.72 5.93
C PRO A 53 10.07 0.97 4.44
N PRO A 54 10.37 -0.08 3.65
CA PRO A 54 10.37 0.04 2.20
C PRO A 54 8.99 0.54 1.73
N PRO A 55 8.94 1.28 0.61
CA PRO A 55 7.67 1.66 0.02
C PRO A 55 6.84 0.41 -0.25
N SER A 56 5.53 0.49 -0.03
CA SER A 56 4.65 -0.55 -0.55
C SER A 56 4.87 -0.61 -2.06
N TYR A 57 5.20 -1.79 -2.59
CA TYR A 57 5.09 -1.99 -4.02
C TYR A 57 3.66 -1.62 -4.40
N PRO A 58 3.43 -0.76 -5.41
CA PRO A 58 2.10 -0.67 -5.98
C PRO A 58 1.73 -2.10 -6.35
N ALA A 59 0.61 -2.60 -5.82
CA ALA A 59 -0.04 -3.75 -6.44
C ALA A 59 -0.15 -3.34 -7.91
N GLY A 60 0.52 -4.08 -8.81
CA GLY A 60 0.55 -3.72 -10.23
C GLY A 60 -0.85 -3.35 -10.66
N GLU A 61 -0.98 -2.28 -11.46
CA GLU A 61 -2.24 -1.58 -11.75
C GLU A 61 -3.40 -2.58 -11.94
N TRP A 62 -4.11 -2.90 -10.85
CA TRP A 62 -5.18 -3.89 -10.90
C TRP A 62 -6.30 -3.36 -11.78
N LEU A 63 -6.51 -2.06 -11.71
CA LEU A 63 -7.45 -1.34 -12.54
C LEU A 63 -6.93 -1.29 -13.98
N GLY A 64 -7.56 -2.07 -14.86
CA GLY A 64 -7.15 -2.18 -16.26
C GLY A 64 -6.19 -3.32 -16.57
N ALA A 65 -5.90 -4.21 -15.61
CA ALA A 65 -5.08 -5.40 -15.83
C ALA A 65 -5.63 -6.33 -16.93
N MET A 66 -6.94 -6.29 -17.20
CA MET A 66 -7.61 -7.06 -18.26
C MET A 66 -8.08 -6.17 -19.43
N ARG A 67 -7.52 -4.97 -19.59
CA ARG A 67 -7.90 -4.06 -20.67
C ARG A 67 -7.56 -4.71 -22.02
N GLY A 68 -8.59 -5.01 -22.81
CA GLY A 68 -8.44 -5.62 -24.12
C GLY A 68 -8.55 -7.15 -24.13
N ASP A 69 -8.67 -7.79 -22.97
CA ASP A 69 -8.85 -9.25 -22.88
C ASP A 69 -10.32 -9.68 -23.08
N GLY A 70 -11.26 -8.73 -23.03
CA GLY A 70 -12.69 -9.00 -23.19
C GLY A 70 -13.13 -8.95 -24.66
N GLU A 71 -13.94 -9.93 -25.06
CA GLU A 71 -14.60 -9.99 -26.38
C GLU A 71 -16.12 -10.03 -26.19
N ILE A 72 -16.85 -9.23 -26.98
CA ILE A 72 -18.31 -9.28 -27.05
C ILE A 72 -18.69 -10.44 -27.98
N ARG A 73 -19.25 -11.51 -27.41
CA ARG A 73 -19.59 -12.73 -28.15
C ARG A 73 -21.01 -12.75 -28.73
N ASP A 74 -21.89 -11.90 -28.21
CA ASP A 74 -23.31 -11.90 -28.55
C ASP A 74 -23.91 -10.49 -28.39
N ASP A 75 -25.19 -10.33 -28.72
CA ASP A 75 -25.95 -9.11 -28.49
C ASP A 75 -26.11 -8.85 -26.98
N LEU A 76 -25.49 -7.77 -26.52
CA LEU A 76 -25.55 -7.32 -25.13
C LEU A 76 -26.85 -6.57 -24.79
N VAL A 77 -27.58 -6.13 -25.80
CA VAL A 77 -28.83 -5.36 -25.66
C VAL A 77 -30.03 -6.31 -25.68
N ALA A 78 -29.91 -7.45 -26.36
CA ALA A 78 -30.94 -8.46 -26.38
C ALA A 78 -31.29 -8.96 -24.96
N PRO A 79 -32.56 -9.33 -24.71
CA PRO A 79 -32.96 -10.01 -23.49
C PRO A 79 -32.11 -11.26 -23.24
N ALA A 80 -31.66 -11.45 -22.00
CA ALA A 80 -30.88 -12.64 -21.61
C ALA A 80 -31.67 -13.96 -21.73
N VAL A 81 -33.00 -13.87 -21.80
CA VAL A 81 -33.96 -14.98 -21.96
C VAL A 81 -35.08 -14.54 -22.89
N ASP A 82 -35.81 -15.47 -23.48
CA ASP A 82 -36.88 -15.16 -24.43
C ASP A 82 -37.97 -14.28 -23.78
N LEU A 83 -38.53 -13.33 -24.54
CA LEU A 83 -39.53 -12.40 -24.04
C LEU A 83 -40.82 -13.09 -23.59
N SER A 84 -41.14 -14.29 -24.13
CA SER A 84 -42.29 -15.08 -23.70
C SER A 84 -42.18 -15.62 -22.27
N GLU A 85 -40.97 -15.64 -21.72
CA GLU A 85 -40.69 -16.03 -20.33
C GLU A 85 -40.97 -14.89 -19.34
N TRP A 86 -41.18 -13.66 -19.82
CA TRP A 86 -41.46 -12.50 -18.97
C TRP A 86 -42.94 -12.49 -18.56
N GLU A 87 -43.20 -12.85 -17.30
CA GLU A 87 -44.57 -12.88 -16.74
C GLU A 87 -45.29 -11.52 -16.82
N VAL A 88 -44.55 -10.41 -16.82
CA VAL A 88 -45.12 -9.05 -16.91
C VAL A 88 -45.66 -8.70 -18.30
N LEU A 89 -45.35 -9.50 -19.33
CA LEU A 89 -45.81 -9.31 -20.70
C LEU A 89 -46.99 -10.22 -21.08
N LYS A 90 -47.50 -11.04 -20.15
CA LYS A 90 -48.70 -11.86 -20.30
C LYS A 90 -49.95 -11.12 -19.82
#